data_AF-A0A6I9PVM6-F1
#
_entry.id   AF-A0A6I9PVM6-F1
#
_cell.length_a   1.000
_cell.length_b   1.000
_cell.length_c   1.000
_cell.angle_alpha   90.00
_cell.angle_beta   90.00
_cell.angle_gamma   90.00
#
_symmetry.space_group_name_H-M   'P 1'
#
loop_
_entity.id
_entity.type
_entity.pdbx_description
1 polymer ?
#
loop_
_entity_poly.entity_id
_entity_poly.type
_entity_poly.pdbx_seq_one_letter_code
_entity_poly.pdbx_strand_id
1 'polypeptide(L)'
;MNAKECSSYTQVVSSLTDIVMKSGLPQVCDSCPVKTPKDHLLFSVVTEIYKVCPNPDAILPYLIKDNPLMPVVYDQTIKIDVNTAAEEWISTGLYLSPGMKTYIAMPEEMVNKGWKIQIGCQTDRLNATVIKRASWVCERILITAQMMQVCNLWGGAHLPVGSP
;
A
#
# COMPACT_ATOMS: atom_id res chain seq x y z
N MET A 1 -5.00 -8.91 23.95
CA MET A 1 -6.24 -8.28 23.45
C MET A 1 -6.01 -7.81 22.04
N ASN A 2 -6.86 -8.21 21.09
CA ASN A 2 -6.84 -7.66 19.75
C ASN A 2 -7.46 -6.26 19.79
N ALA A 3 -6.76 -5.24 19.28
CA ALA A 3 -7.27 -3.86 19.31
C ALA A 3 -8.63 -3.72 18.58
N LYS A 4 -8.89 -4.58 17.57
CA LYS A 4 -10.14 -4.60 16.81
C LYS A 4 -11.36 -5.06 17.64
N GLU A 5 -11.15 -5.66 18.81
CA GLU A 5 -12.22 -6.08 19.73
C GLU A 5 -12.57 -4.97 20.74
N CYS A 6 -11.81 -3.87 20.77
CA CYS A 6 -12.07 -2.73 21.65
C CYS A 6 -13.07 -1.77 21.00
N SER A 7 -14.18 -1.50 21.68
CA SER A 7 -15.22 -0.56 21.21
C SER A 7 -14.68 0.85 20.94
N SER A 8 -13.80 1.34 21.82
CA SER A 8 -13.16 2.66 21.65
C SER A 8 -12.28 2.71 20.40
N TYR A 9 -11.52 1.65 20.12
CA TYR A 9 -10.70 1.57 18.90
C TYR A 9 -11.58 1.59 17.65
N THR A 10 -12.62 0.76 17.62
CA THR A 10 -13.55 0.67 16.48
C THR A 10 -14.26 2.00 16.24
N GLN A 11 -14.66 2.70 17.30
CA GLN A 11 -15.27 4.02 17.20
C GLN A 11 -14.31 5.06 16.59
N VAL A 12 -13.04 5.06 16.99
CA VAL A 12 -12.02 5.96 16.43
C VAL A 12 -11.78 5.66 14.96
N VAL A 13 -11.58 4.39 14.60
CA VAL A 13 -11.38 3.98 13.21
C VAL A 13 -12.59 4.37 12.34
N SER A 14 -13.81 4.12 12.81
CA SER A 14 -15.04 4.51 12.10
C SER A 14 -15.11 6.02 11.90
N SER A 15 -14.85 6.80 12.94
CA SER A 15 -14.91 8.28 12.89
C SER A 15 -13.88 8.84 11.91
N LEU A 16 -12.66 8.32 11.92
CA LEU A 16 -11.61 8.71 10.99
C LEU A 16 -11.94 8.30 9.55
N THR A 17 -12.52 7.11 9.37
CA THR A 17 -12.98 6.63 8.06
C THR A 17 -14.04 7.57 7.49
N ASP A 18 -15.01 7.99 8.30
CA ASP A 18 -16.04 8.95 7.89
C ASP A 18 -15.47 10.32 7.52
N ILE A 19 -14.49 10.82 8.28
CA ILE A 19 -13.80 12.07 7.99
C ILE A 19 -13.09 11.99 6.64
N VAL A 20 -12.41 10.88 6.36
CA VAL A 20 -11.73 10.65 5.09
C VAL A 20 -12.71 10.56 3.93
N MET A 21 -13.78 9.79 4.05
CA MET A 21 -14.80 9.67 3.00
C MET A 21 -15.47 11.03 2.70
N LYS A 22 -15.78 11.82 3.72
CA LYS A 22 -16.40 13.14 3.57
C LYS A 22 -15.44 14.18 2.99
N SER A 23 -14.17 14.12 3.34
CA SER A 23 -13.17 15.08 2.87
C SER A 23 -12.64 14.74 1.47
N GLY A 24 -12.60 13.45 1.14
CA GLY A 24 -11.83 12.92 0.01
C GLY A 24 -10.33 13.12 0.20
N LEU A 25 -9.54 12.51 -0.69
CA LEU A 25 -8.11 12.75 -0.76
C LEU A 25 -7.80 13.71 -1.93
N PRO A 26 -6.98 14.75 -1.73
CA PRO A 26 -6.42 15.52 -2.83
C PRO A 26 -5.58 14.60 -3.72
N GLN A 27 -5.74 14.70 -5.05
CA GLN A 27 -4.78 14.09 -5.97
C GLN A 27 -3.55 14.96 -6.04
N VAL A 28 -2.49 14.53 -5.38
CA VAL A 28 -1.30 15.33 -5.22
C VAL A 28 -0.36 15.09 -6.39
N CYS A 29 0.00 16.19 -7.04
CA CYS A 29 0.96 16.22 -8.12
C CYS A 29 1.69 17.58 -8.11
N ASP A 30 2.58 17.80 -9.07
CA ASP A 30 3.33 19.05 -9.16
C ASP A 30 2.45 20.30 -9.28
N SER A 31 1.30 20.20 -9.95
CA SER A 31 0.32 21.29 -10.11
C SER A 31 -0.70 21.38 -8.98
N CYS A 32 -0.83 20.33 -8.15
CA CYS A 32 -1.79 20.25 -7.05
C CYS A 32 -1.09 19.79 -5.75
N PRO A 33 -0.21 20.61 -5.15
CA PRO A 33 0.49 20.22 -3.93
C PRO A 33 -0.38 20.35 -2.67
N VAL A 34 -0.10 19.52 -1.67
CA VAL A 34 -0.61 19.64 -0.30
C VAL A 34 0.06 20.84 0.37
N LYS A 35 -0.75 21.77 0.87
CA LYS A 35 -0.28 22.97 1.59
C LYS A 35 -0.99 23.18 2.91
N THR A 36 -2.21 22.68 3.06
CA THR A 36 -3.04 22.97 4.24
C THR A 36 -2.79 21.94 5.34
N PRO A 37 -2.86 22.32 6.63
CA PRO A 37 -2.77 21.36 7.73
C PRO A 37 -3.80 20.22 7.64
N LYS A 38 -5.00 20.52 7.12
CA LYS A 38 -6.04 19.52 6.86
C LYS A 38 -5.55 18.45 5.89
N ASP A 39 -5.00 18.86 4.75
CA ASP A 39 -4.56 17.92 3.72
C ASP A 39 -3.34 17.11 4.19
N HIS A 40 -2.42 17.74 4.92
CA HIS A 40 -1.30 17.04 5.57
C HIS A 40 -1.79 15.95 6.52
N LEU A 41 -2.78 16.26 7.36
CA LEU A 41 -3.39 15.28 8.26
C LEU A 41 -3.99 14.12 7.47
N LEU A 42 -4.83 14.41 6.47
CA LEU A 42 -5.48 13.40 5.63
C LEU A 42 -4.43 12.47 4.99
N PHE A 43 -3.36 13.03 4.43
CA PHE A 43 -2.27 12.24 3.85
C PHE A 43 -1.53 11.37 4.87
N SER A 44 -1.36 11.85 6.11
CA SER A 44 -0.68 11.07 7.15
C SER A 44 -1.50 9.89 7.66
N VAL A 45 -2.84 10.01 7.69
CA VAL A 45 -3.73 9.01 8.29
C VAL A 45 -4.33 8.04 7.28
N VAL A 46 -4.49 8.45 6.02
CA VAL A 46 -5.25 7.69 5.02
C VAL A 46 -4.66 6.30 4.76
N THR A 47 -3.34 6.17 4.68
CA THR A 47 -2.65 4.88 4.47
C THR A 47 -2.94 3.91 5.61
N GLU A 48 -2.95 4.41 6.85
CA GLU A 48 -3.19 3.58 8.02
C GLU A 48 -4.67 3.20 8.14
N ILE A 49 -5.59 4.14 7.86
CA ILE A 49 -7.03 3.86 7.80
C ILE A 49 -7.31 2.78 6.75
N TYR A 50 -6.69 2.85 5.58
CA TYR A 50 -6.87 1.85 4.52
C TYR A 50 -6.49 0.43 4.97
N LYS A 51 -5.46 0.28 5.81
CA LYS A 51 -5.02 -1.02 6.34
C LYS A 51 -5.94 -1.59 7.42
N VAL A 52 -6.55 -0.72 8.22
CA VAL A 52 -7.29 -1.14 9.42
C VAL A 52 -8.80 -1.10 9.27
N CYS A 53 -9.33 -0.40 8.26
CA CYS A 53 -10.77 -0.29 8.10
C CYS A 53 -11.39 -1.65 7.73
N PRO A 54 -12.64 -1.92 8.15
CA PRO A 54 -13.28 -3.21 7.88
C PRO A 54 -13.54 -3.47 6.39
N ASN A 55 -13.73 -2.41 5.60
CA ASN A 55 -14.01 -2.52 4.17
C ASN A 55 -13.19 -1.48 3.38
N PRO A 56 -11.93 -1.81 3.03
CA PRO A 56 -11.05 -0.92 2.26
C PRO A 56 -11.62 -0.58 0.87
N ASP A 57 -12.37 -1.51 0.26
CA ASP A 57 -12.93 -1.31 -1.07
C ASP A 57 -13.99 -0.19 -1.07
N ALA A 58 -14.75 -0.04 0.02
CA ALA A 58 -15.76 1.00 0.15
C ALA A 58 -15.17 2.41 0.20
N ILE A 59 -13.92 2.57 0.64
CA ILE A 59 -13.27 3.88 0.74
C ILE A 59 -12.46 4.24 -0.51
N LEU A 60 -12.06 3.27 -1.33
CA LEU A 60 -11.26 3.50 -2.55
C LEU A 60 -11.82 4.61 -3.47
N PRO A 61 -13.13 4.68 -3.77
CA PRO A 61 -13.68 5.71 -4.67
C PRO A 61 -13.51 7.15 -4.15
N TYR A 62 -13.34 7.33 -2.84
CA TYR A 62 -13.12 8.63 -2.21
C TYR A 62 -11.64 9.04 -2.19
N LEU A 63 -10.75 8.05 -2.35
CA LEU A 63 -9.30 8.21 -2.27
C LEU A 63 -8.65 8.31 -3.66
N ILE A 64 -9.16 7.53 -4.61
CA ILE A 64 -8.63 7.42 -5.97
C ILE A 64 -9.75 7.87 -6.90
N LYS A 65 -9.67 9.13 -7.36
CA LYS A 65 -10.69 9.66 -8.31
C LYS A 65 -10.36 9.30 -9.75
N ASP A 66 -9.07 9.27 -10.09
CA ASP A 66 -8.56 8.91 -11.40
C ASP A 66 -7.61 7.72 -11.24
N ASN A 67 -8.05 6.54 -11.69
CA ASN A 67 -7.18 5.38 -11.79
C ASN A 67 -6.89 5.14 -13.28
N PRO A 68 -5.67 5.43 -13.78
CA PRO A 68 -5.37 5.21 -15.18
C PRO A 68 -5.52 3.73 -15.52
N LEU A 69 -6.21 3.45 -16.63
CA LEU A 69 -6.28 2.10 -17.17
C LEU A 69 -4.87 1.70 -17.62
N MET A 70 -4.35 0.65 -17.00
CA MET A 70 -3.05 0.08 -17.35
C MET A 70 -3.22 -1.29 -18.01
N PRO A 71 -2.27 -1.70 -18.87
CA PRO A 71 -2.25 -3.06 -19.39
C PRO A 71 -2.23 -4.06 -18.25
N VAL A 72 -3.22 -4.94 -18.21
CA VAL A 72 -3.27 -6.03 -17.23
C VAL A 72 -2.57 -7.23 -17.83
N VAL A 73 -1.61 -7.78 -17.09
CA VAL A 73 -0.94 -9.03 -17.43
C VAL A 73 -1.47 -10.13 -16.52
N TYR A 74 -1.74 -11.29 -17.11
CA TYR A 74 -2.23 -12.48 -16.40
C TYR A 74 -1.16 -13.57 -16.43
N ASP A 75 -1.14 -14.39 -15.37
CA ASP A 75 -0.33 -15.59 -15.24
C ASP A 75 1.16 -15.40 -15.55
N GLN A 76 1.69 -14.21 -15.22
CA GLN A 76 3.10 -13.89 -15.44
C GLN A 76 3.95 -14.59 -14.38
N THR A 77 4.89 -15.41 -14.87
CA THR A 77 5.91 -16.05 -14.03
C THR A 77 7.21 -15.29 -14.18
N ILE A 78 7.76 -14.81 -13.06
CA ILE A 78 9.04 -14.13 -13.03
C ILE A 78 10.03 -15.01 -12.29
N LYS A 79 11.19 -15.21 -12.90
CA LYS A 79 12.32 -15.87 -12.23
C LYS A 79 13.15 -14.80 -11.54
N ILE A 80 13.35 -14.97 -10.24
CA ILE A 80 14.15 -14.08 -9.41
C ILE A 80 15.35 -14.90 -8.94
N ASP A 81 16.55 -14.41 -9.23
CA ASP A 81 17.81 -14.93 -8.70
C ASP A 81 18.31 -13.93 -7.66
N VAL A 82 18.43 -14.36 -6.41
CA VAL A 82 18.75 -13.50 -5.25
C VAL A 82 19.93 -14.08 -4.51
N ASN A 83 20.86 -13.21 -4.13
CA ASN A 83 21.88 -13.54 -3.15
C ASN A 83 21.33 -13.33 -1.74
N THR A 84 21.13 -14.41 -0.98
CA THR A 84 20.56 -14.35 0.38
C THR A 84 21.57 -14.00 1.47
N ALA A 85 22.79 -13.58 1.11
CA ALA A 85 23.80 -13.16 2.08
C ALA A 85 23.45 -11.85 2.82
N ALA A 86 22.54 -11.03 2.27
CA ALA A 86 22.03 -9.81 2.89
C ALA A 86 20.60 -9.51 2.42
N GLU A 87 19.87 -8.66 3.15
CA GLU A 87 18.54 -8.20 2.74
C GLU A 87 18.66 -7.37 1.45
N GLU A 88 18.21 -7.93 0.33
CA GLU A 88 18.18 -7.30 -0.98
C GLU A 88 16.73 -7.17 -1.49
N TRP A 89 16.44 -6.11 -2.24
CA TRP A 89 15.14 -5.89 -2.86
C TRP A 89 15.26 -5.88 -4.38
N ILE A 90 14.70 -6.89 -5.04
CA ILE A 90 14.74 -7.03 -6.51
C ILE A 90 13.45 -6.56 -7.16
N SER A 91 13.53 -5.53 -8.02
CA SER A 91 12.35 -5.11 -8.80
C SER A 91 11.96 -6.18 -9.81
N THR A 92 10.66 -6.50 -9.87
CA THR A 92 10.07 -7.41 -10.86
C THR A 92 9.74 -6.71 -12.18
N GLY A 93 9.79 -5.37 -12.21
CA GLY A 93 9.31 -4.57 -13.34
C GLY A 93 7.78 -4.58 -13.49
N LEU A 94 7.04 -5.24 -12.59
CA LEU A 94 5.58 -5.24 -12.61
C LEU A 94 5.01 -4.14 -11.72
N TYR A 95 3.99 -3.46 -12.22
CA TYR A 95 3.32 -2.40 -11.49
C TYR A 95 1.94 -2.85 -11.02
N LEU A 96 1.66 -2.65 -9.74
CA LEU A 96 0.33 -2.82 -9.16
C LEU A 96 -0.43 -1.49 -9.18
N SER A 97 -1.61 -1.44 -9.80
CA SER A 97 -2.45 -0.25 -9.79
C SER A 97 -2.92 0.09 -8.36
N PRO A 98 -3.07 1.38 -8.00
CA PRO A 98 -3.61 1.81 -6.72
C PRO A 98 -4.91 1.09 -6.34
N GLY A 99 -4.99 0.52 -5.14
CA GLY A 99 -6.17 -0.19 -4.63
C GLY A 99 -6.47 -1.53 -5.31
N MET A 100 -5.67 -1.96 -6.28
CA MET A 100 -5.92 -3.21 -7.01
C MET A 100 -5.53 -4.42 -6.16
N LYS A 101 -6.45 -5.38 -6.06
CA LYS A 101 -6.18 -6.69 -5.47
C LYS A 101 -5.57 -7.61 -6.51
N THR A 102 -4.42 -8.18 -6.19
CA THR A 102 -3.68 -9.07 -7.08
C THR A 102 -3.30 -10.35 -6.36
N TYR A 103 -3.47 -11.47 -7.04
CA TYR A 103 -3.01 -12.76 -6.55
C TYR A 103 -1.57 -13.00 -6.97
N ILE A 104 -0.75 -13.49 -6.05
CA ILE A 104 0.64 -13.88 -6.30
C ILE A 104 0.84 -15.29 -5.78
N ALA A 105 1.40 -16.14 -6.64
CA ALA A 105 1.83 -17.47 -6.29
C ALA A 105 3.33 -17.47 -5.97
N MET A 106 3.71 -18.16 -4.89
CA MET A 106 5.07 -18.28 -4.38
C MET A 106 5.45 -19.76 -4.21
N PRO A 107 6.73 -20.10 -4.41
CA PRO A 107 7.25 -21.42 -4.06
C PRO A 107 7.03 -21.78 -2.59
N GLU A 108 6.82 -23.06 -2.30
CA GLU A 108 6.55 -23.55 -0.94
C GLU A 108 7.72 -23.24 0.01
N GLU A 109 8.93 -23.26 -0.53
CA GLU A 109 10.19 -23.05 0.19
C GLU A 109 10.28 -21.65 0.80
N MET A 110 9.48 -20.70 0.33
CA MET A 110 9.46 -19.31 0.83
C MET A 110 8.43 -19.11 1.95
N VAL A 111 7.44 -19.99 2.06
CA VAL A 111 6.29 -19.82 2.94
C VAL A 111 6.73 -19.91 4.41
N ASN A 112 6.36 -18.87 5.19
CA ASN A 112 6.69 -18.76 6.62
C ASN A 112 8.20 -18.80 6.94
N LYS A 113 9.06 -18.45 5.98
CA LYS A 113 10.52 -18.33 6.20
C LYS A 113 11.01 -16.91 6.46
N GLY A 114 10.10 -15.95 6.61
CA GLY A 114 10.44 -14.54 6.88
C GLY A 114 10.63 -13.67 5.63
N TRP A 115 10.51 -14.26 4.44
CA TRP A 115 10.47 -13.51 3.18
C TRP A 115 9.33 -12.51 3.14
N LYS A 116 9.56 -11.38 2.47
CA LYS A 116 8.59 -10.29 2.33
C LYS A 116 8.43 -9.87 0.89
N ILE A 117 7.21 -9.56 0.52
CA ILE A 117 6.84 -8.84 -0.69
C ILE A 117 6.77 -7.36 -0.31
N GLN A 118 7.48 -6.48 -1.02
CA GLN A 118 7.21 -5.04 -0.93
C GLN A 118 6.23 -4.64 -2.03
N ILE A 119 5.41 -3.60 -1.82
CA ILE A 119 4.60 -2.95 -2.85
C ILE A 119 4.74 -1.45 -2.64
N GLY A 120 5.30 -0.73 -3.61
CA GLY A 120 5.46 0.71 -3.46
C GLY A 120 6.23 1.40 -4.57
N CYS A 121 6.40 2.72 -4.40
CA CYS A 121 7.18 3.58 -5.29
C CYS A 121 8.31 4.30 -4.53
N GLN A 122 8.10 4.66 -3.27
CA GLN A 122 9.07 5.46 -2.51
C GLN A 122 9.04 5.16 -1.01
N THR A 123 10.22 5.21 -0.39
CA THR A 123 10.43 4.91 1.03
C THR A 123 10.88 6.12 1.82
N ASP A 124 10.92 7.30 1.21
CA ASP A 124 11.34 8.52 1.89
C ASP A 124 10.17 9.16 2.66
N ARG A 125 10.53 9.83 3.76
CA ARG A 125 9.61 10.64 4.55
C ARG A 125 9.75 12.09 4.14
N LEU A 126 8.65 12.67 3.67
CA LEU A 126 8.59 14.07 3.32
C LEU A 126 8.29 14.90 4.57
N ASN A 127 9.22 15.78 4.93
CA ASN A 127 9.05 16.74 6.02
C ASN A 127 9.14 18.17 5.46
N ALA A 128 8.11 18.56 4.72
CA ALA A 128 8.02 19.87 4.09
C ALA A 128 6.62 20.45 4.31
N THR A 129 6.53 21.78 4.41
CA THR A 129 5.24 22.49 4.52
C THR A 129 4.41 22.38 3.25
N VAL A 130 5.07 22.15 2.10
CA VAL A 130 4.43 21.91 0.81
C VAL A 130 4.88 20.56 0.27
N ILE A 131 3.94 19.66 0.01
CA ILE A 131 4.20 18.29 -0.43
C ILE A 131 3.56 18.06 -1.81
N LYS A 132 4.31 17.47 -2.73
CA LYS A 132 3.92 17.24 -4.14
C LYS A 132 3.72 15.77 -4.52
N ARG A 133 3.89 14.86 -3.56
CA ARG A 133 3.63 13.42 -3.68
C ARG A 133 3.38 12.81 -2.31
N ALA A 134 2.75 11.64 -2.23
CA ALA A 134 2.51 10.98 -0.96
C ALA A 134 3.82 10.71 -0.18
N SER A 135 3.80 10.77 1.15
CA SER A 135 4.94 10.37 1.98
C SER A 135 4.89 8.86 2.22
N TRP A 136 6.03 8.16 2.21
CA TRP A 136 6.13 6.72 2.53
C TRP A 136 5.10 5.85 1.79
N VAL A 137 5.34 5.59 0.50
CA VAL A 137 4.48 4.76 -0.36
C VAL A 137 5.10 3.38 -0.49
N CYS A 138 5.08 2.64 0.61
CA CYS A 138 5.70 1.32 0.70
C CYS A 138 4.97 0.44 1.72
N GLU A 139 4.41 -0.65 1.22
CA GLU A 139 3.82 -1.76 1.99
C GLU A 139 4.81 -2.93 1.99
N ARG A 140 4.98 -3.62 3.12
CA ARG A 140 5.76 -4.87 3.20
C ARG A 140 4.89 -5.96 3.79
N ILE A 141 4.73 -7.06 3.07
CA ILE A 141 3.81 -8.15 3.39
C ILE A 141 4.63 -9.43 3.56
N LEU A 142 4.51 -10.11 4.70
CA LEU A 142 5.17 -11.39 4.93
C LEU A 142 4.55 -12.48 4.07
N ILE A 143 5.38 -13.38 3.53
CA ILE A 143 4.91 -14.53 2.77
C ILE A 143 4.48 -15.63 3.74
N THR A 144 3.17 -15.85 3.85
CA THR A 144 2.56 -16.79 4.80
C THR A 144 1.82 -17.95 4.15
N ALA A 145 1.59 -17.90 2.84
CA ALA A 145 0.95 -18.94 2.05
C ALA A 145 1.51 -18.97 0.62
N GLN A 146 1.36 -20.10 -0.07
CA GLN A 146 1.77 -20.23 -1.48
C GLN A 146 0.97 -19.31 -2.40
N MET A 147 -0.31 -19.09 -2.13
CA MET A 147 -1.15 -18.15 -2.89
C MET A 147 -1.59 -17.04 -1.93
N MET A 148 -1.24 -15.80 -2.27
CA MET A 148 -1.60 -14.64 -1.46
C MET A 148 -2.28 -13.58 -2.30
N GLN A 149 -3.34 -12.98 -1.77
CA GLN A 149 -3.88 -11.75 -2.31
C GLN A 149 -3.16 -10.57 -1.66
N VAL A 150 -2.59 -9.70 -2.48
CA VAL A 150 -1.90 -8.49 -2.03
C VAL A 150 -2.55 -7.25 -2.63
N CYS A 151 -2.56 -6.16 -1.88
CA CYS A 151 -3.01 -4.85 -2.31
C CYS A 151 -2.37 -3.77 -1.44
N ASN A 152 -2.28 -2.54 -1.95
CA ASN A 152 -2.00 -1.35 -1.15
C ASN A 152 -2.82 -0.16 -1.71
N LEU A 153 -2.89 0.94 -0.96
CA LEU A 153 -3.65 2.12 -1.38
C LEU A 153 -3.06 2.78 -2.64
N TRP A 154 -1.74 2.83 -2.73
CA TRP A 154 -1.03 3.72 -3.64
C TRP A 154 -0.49 3.06 -4.91
N GLY A 155 -0.52 1.73 -4.99
CA GLY A 155 0.10 0.96 -6.04
C GLY A 155 1.63 0.91 -5.94
N GLY A 156 2.26 0.53 -7.06
CA GLY A 156 3.70 0.69 -7.27
C GLY A 156 4.37 -0.41 -8.10
N ALA A 157 5.55 -0.08 -8.64
CA ALA A 157 6.36 -0.93 -9.55
C ALA A 157 7.19 -2.01 -8.86
N HIS A 158 7.29 -1.94 -7.54
CA HIS A 158 8.24 -2.75 -6.79
C HIS A 158 7.45 -3.88 -6.14
N LEU A 159 7.52 -5.10 -6.69
CA LEU A 159 7.19 -6.37 -6.01
C LEU A 159 8.46 -7.14 -5.56
N PRO A 160 9.42 -6.53 -4.84
CA PRO A 160 10.63 -7.20 -4.47
C PRO A 160 10.41 -8.20 -3.34
N VAL A 161 11.12 -9.31 -3.48
CA VAL A 161 11.22 -10.39 -2.50
C VAL A 161 12.48 -10.12 -1.67
N GLY A 162 12.30 -9.81 -0.39
CA GLY A 162 13.42 -9.60 0.56
C GLY A 162 13.71 -10.85 1.38
N SER A 163 14.98 -11.25 1.46
CA SER A 163 15.42 -12.41 2.25
C SER A 163 15.27 -12.16 3.76
N PRO A 164 15.02 -13.21 4.56
CA PRO A 164 15.00 -13.12 6.02
C PRO A 164 16.35 -12.72 6.63
#